data_AF-A0A914V4J2-F1
#
_entry.id   AF-A0A914V4J2-F1
#
_cell.length_a   1.000
_cell.length_b   1.000
_cell.length_c   1.000
_cell.angle_alpha   90.00
_cell.angle_beta   90.00
_cell.angle_gamma   90.00
#
_symmetry.space_group_name_H-M   'P 1'
#
loop_
_entity.id
_entity.type
_entity.pdbx_description
1 polymer ?
#
loop_
_entity_poly.entity_id
_entity_poly.type
_entity_poly.pdbx_seq_one_letter_code
_entity_poly.pdbx_strand_id
1 'polypeptide(L)'
;MQVPKQLFAVALLLFLYCILSAFAGVCDETSVPNQLRISKDGLLQLECKKPICFNEEDEKHRMMTVCFNTTWTTSCADRQQWFGGFAPGEKIKCCWNEKMKYVTTAAELMLYPNDEFNGEEVRDENKQTAYYNVISNIRKIEDLNKK
;
A
#
# COMPACT_ATOMS: atom_id res chain seq x y z
N MET A 1 -5.38 45.97 3.71
CA MET A 1 -6.27 44.86 3.30
C MET A 1 -6.40 43.93 4.50
N GLN A 2 -7.58 43.82 5.11
CA GLN A 2 -7.79 43.09 6.36
C GLN A 2 -8.65 41.86 6.04
N VAL A 3 -8.06 40.66 6.11
CA VAL A 3 -8.80 39.41 5.84
C VAL A 3 -9.82 39.22 6.96
N PRO A 4 -11.11 39.04 6.66
CA PRO A 4 -12.13 38.89 7.69
C PRO A 4 -11.88 37.62 8.51
N LYS A 5 -11.88 37.74 9.84
CA LYS A 5 -11.62 36.64 10.80
C LYS A 5 -12.49 35.39 10.54
N GLN A 6 -13.70 35.62 10.03
CA GLN A 6 -14.66 34.57 9.63
C GLN A 6 -14.10 33.68 8.50
N LEU A 7 -13.40 34.27 7.52
CA LEU A 7 -12.80 33.54 6.40
C LEU A 7 -11.67 32.62 6.87
N PHE A 8 -10.91 33.08 7.87
CA PHE A 8 -9.81 32.32 8.45
C PHE A 8 -10.32 31.10 9.24
N ALA A 9 -11.40 31.26 9.99
CA ALA A 9 -12.03 30.17 10.74
C ALA A 9 -12.61 29.09 9.81
N VAL A 10 -13.27 29.49 8.71
CA VAL A 10 -13.81 28.55 7.71
C VAL A 10 -12.68 27.80 7.00
N ALA A 11 -11.60 28.49 6.61
CA ALA A 11 -10.45 27.83 5.99
C ALA A 11 -9.78 26.83 6.94
N LEU A 12 -9.66 27.16 8.24
CA LEU A 12 -9.09 26.26 9.25
C LEU A 12 -9.96 25.00 9.44
N LEU A 13 -11.29 25.16 9.49
CA LEU A 13 -12.23 24.05 9.60
C LEU A 13 -12.19 23.12 8.37
N LEU A 14 -12.13 23.69 7.16
CA LEU A 14 -12.00 22.91 5.93
C LEU A 14 -10.65 22.19 5.85
N PHE A 15 -9.56 22.83 6.30
CA PHE A 15 -8.25 22.21 6.36
C PHE A 15 -8.21 21.04 7.35
N LEU A 16 -8.78 21.21 8.55
CA LEU A 16 -8.92 20.14 9.55
C LEU A 16 -9.78 18.99 9.03
N TYR A 17 -10.88 19.29 8.35
CA TYR A 17 -11.75 18.27 7.73
C TYR A 17 -11.02 17.49 6.63
N CYS A 18 -10.27 18.18 5.76
CA CYS A 18 -9.44 17.55 4.73
C CYS A 18 -8.42 16.57 5.35
N ILE A 19 -7.71 16.98 6.41
CA ILE A 19 -6.74 16.13 7.10
C ILE A 19 -7.42 14.87 7.66
N LEU A 20 -8.62 15.00 8.23
CA LEU A 20 -9.36 13.87 8.80
C LEU A 20 -9.92 12.92 7.73
N SER A 21 -10.24 13.44 6.53
CA SER A 21 -10.83 12.65 5.44
C SER A 21 -9.80 11.91 4.56
N ALA A 22 -8.52 12.21 4.68
CA ALA A 22 -7.47 11.66 3.83
C ALA A 22 -6.84 10.40 4.46
N PHE A 23 -7.56 9.27 4.44
CA PHE A 23 -6.95 7.97 4.69
C PHE A 23 -6.60 7.29 3.37
N ALA A 24 -5.37 7.49 2.92
CA ALA A 24 -4.76 6.74 1.84
C ALA A 24 -3.35 6.33 2.29
N GLY A 25 -3.03 5.04 2.21
CA GLY A 25 -1.68 4.53 2.42
C GLY A 25 -1.09 4.15 1.08
N VAL A 26 0.04 4.74 0.69
CA VAL A 26 0.71 4.46 -0.60
C VAL A 26 2.22 4.37 -0.37
N CYS A 27 2.84 3.31 -0.88
CA CYS A 27 4.29 3.18 -0.90
C CYS A 27 4.90 4.04 -2.02
N ASP A 28 6.08 4.59 -1.75
CA ASP A 28 6.87 5.31 -2.75
C ASP A 28 7.48 4.36 -3.80
N GLU A 29 8.15 4.92 -4.79
CA GLU A 29 8.77 4.17 -5.91
C GLU A 29 9.98 3.30 -5.47
N THR A 30 10.37 3.36 -4.20
CA THR A 30 11.51 2.62 -3.65
C THR A 30 11.10 1.60 -2.59
N SER A 31 9.80 1.47 -2.33
CA SER A 31 9.27 0.67 -1.24
C SER A 31 8.13 -0.23 -1.70
N VAL A 32 7.96 -1.36 -1.01
CA VAL A 32 6.83 -2.26 -1.19
C VAL A 32 6.06 -2.36 0.12
N PRO A 33 4.77 -2.74 0.11
CA PRO A 33 4.06 -3.10 1.33
C PRO A 33 4.79 -4.21 2.07
N ASN A 34 5.12 -3.92 3.31
CA ASN A 34 5.65 -4.91 4.23
C ASN A 34 4.58 -5.33 5.23
N GLN A 35 3.64 -4.44 5.57
CA GLN A 35 2.60 -4.78 6.54
C GLN A 35 1.27 -4.13 6.20
N LEU A 36 0.20 -4.89 6.39
CA LEU A 36 -1.16 -4.37 6.38
C LEU A 36 -1.80 -4.68 7.74
N ARG A 37 -2.17 -3.65 8.49
CA ARG A 37 -2.88 -3.78 9.77
C ARG A 37 -4.33 -3.32 9.62
N ILE A 38 -5.24 -3.99 10.31
CA ILE A 38 -6.63 -3.56 10.44
C ILE A 38 -6.84 -3.06 11.86
N SER A 39 -7.15 -1.77 12.02
CA SER A 39 -7.46 -1.21 13.33
C SER A 39 -8.70 -1.86 13.92
N LYS A 40 -8.92 -1.66 15.23
CA LYS A 40 -10.15 -2.08 15.91
C LYS A 40 -11.43 -1.56 15.22
N ASP A 41 -11.35 -0.39 14.61
CA ASP A 41 -12.47 0.27 13.92
C ASP A 41 -12.57 -0.14 12.44
N GLY A 42 -11.73 -1.10 11.99
CA GLY A 42 -11.71 -1.58 10.61
C GLY A 42 -10.94 -0.67 9.65
N LEU A 43 -10.16 0.29 10.16
CA LEU A 43 -9.33 1.15 9.31
C LEU A 43 -8.06 0.40 8.89
N LEU A 44 -7.76 0.46 7.60
CA LEU A 44 -6.54 -0.12 7.06
C LEU A 44 -5.36 0.81 7.34
N GLN A 45 -4.23 0.22 7.72
CA GLN A 45 -2.95 0.89 7.86
C GLN A 45 -1.91 0.09 7.08
N LEU A 46 -1.15 0.79 6.24
CA LEU A 46 -0.13 0.19 5.39
C LEU A 46 1.25 0.67 5.84
N GLU A 47 2.15 -0.27 6.09
CA GLU A 47 3.56 0.02 6.31
C GLU A 47 4.36 -0.43 5.09
N CYS A 48 5.24 0.45 4.63
CA CYS A 48 6.09 0.24 3.47
C CYS A 48 7.54 0.04 3.90
N LYS A 49 8.27 -0.82 3.20
CA LYS A 49 9.69 -1.08 3.46
C LYS A 49 10.46 -1.10 2.15
N LYS A 50 11.70 -0.58 2.18
CA LYS A 50 12.65 -0.69 1.08
C LYS A 50 13.18 -2.14 1.01
N PRO A 51 12.90 -2.87 -0.09
CA PRO A 51 13.46 -4.20 -0.30
C PRO A 51 14.98 -4.17 -0.45
N ILE A 52 15.69 -5.22 -0.04
CA ILE A 52 17.14 -5.23 -0.10
C ILE A 52 17.63 -5.45 -1.54
N CYS A 53 16.85 -6.13 -2.38
CA CYS A 53 17.14 -6.24 -3.81
C CYS A 53 17.01 -4.90 -4.58
N PHE A 54 16.49 -3.85 -3.93
CA PHE A 54 16.43 -2.47 -4.46
C PHE A 54 17.69 -1.66 -4.10
N ASN A 55 18.70 -2.25 -3.44
CA ASN A 55 19.93 -1.55 -3.09
C ASN A 55 20.80 -1.20 -4.31
N GLU A 56 21.62 -0.17 -4.11
CA GLU A 56 22.19 0.74 -5.11
C GLU A 56 23.36 0.16 -5.92
N GLU A 57 23.89 -1.02 -5.61
CA GLU A 57 25.04 -1.59 -6.33
C GLU A 57 24.72 -1.98 -7.79
N ASP A 58 23.45 -1.99 -8.17
CA ASP A 58 23.00 -2.08 -9.56
C ASP A 58 22.83 -0.70 -10.23
N GLU A 59 23.73 0.27 -9.97
CA GLU A 59 23.67 1.65 -10.50
C GLU A 59 23.48 1.73 -12.04
N LYS A 60 23.84 0.68 -12.77
CA LYS A 60 23.64 0.61 -14.23
C LYS A 60 22.17 0.47 -14.65
N HIS A 61 21.30 0.06 -13.74
CA HIS A 61 19.87 -0.04 -13.94
C HIS A 61 19.15 0.58 -12.74
N ARG A 62 18.92 1.90 -12.76
CA ARG A 62 17.92 2.54 -11.87
C ARG A 62 16.54 1.98 -12.20
N MET A 63 16.24 0.80 -11.70
CA MET A 63 14.96 0.15 -11.92
C MET A 63 13.97 0.79 -10.94
N MET A 64 13.14 1.68 -11.47
CA MET A 64 12.11 2.36 -10.69
C MET A 64 10.93 1.42 -10.52
N THR A 65 10.40 1.33 -9.30
CA THR A 65 9.05 0.80 -9.13
C THR A 65 8.09 1.73 -9.84
N VAL A 66 7.39 1.22 -10.86
CA VAL A 66 6.41 2.00 -11.59
C VAL A 66 5.05 1.75 -10.96
N CYS A 67 4.57 2.74 -10.23
CA CYS A 67 3.21 2.76 -9.72
C CYS A 67 2.36 3.61 -10.64
N PHE A 68 1.39 3.02 -11.34
CA PHE A 68 0.53 3.75 -12.27
C PHE A 68 -0.22 4.86 -11.52
N ASN A 69 0.25 6.10 -11.70
CA ASN A 69 -0.06 7.26 -10.89
C ASN A 69 -1.47 7.81 -11.13
N THR A 70 -2.16 7.36 -12.18
CA THR A 70 -3.49 7.83 -12.57
C THR A 70 -4.58 6.76 -12.47
N THR A 71 -4.23 5.50 -12.23
CA THR A 71 -5.18 4.38 -12.32
C THR A 71 -5.38 3.73 -10.97
N TRP A 72 -6.48 4.08 -10.31
CA TRP A 72 -7.01 3.32 -9.19
C TRP A 72 -7.80 2.13 -9.73
N THR A 73 -7.47 0.93 -9.29
CA THR A 73 -8.15 -0.31 -9.69
C THR A 73 -8.78 -0.98 -8.48
N THR A 74 -9.50 -2.08 -8.69
CA THR A 74 -10.01 -2.94 -7.61
C THR A 74 -9.18 -4.22 -7.46
N SER A 75 -8.18 -4.43 -8.32
CA SER A 75 -7.27 -5.58 -8.30
C SER A 75 -6.02 -5.30 -9.16
N CYS A 76 -4.90 -5.95 -8.83
CA CYS A 76 -3.70 -5.99 -9.67
C CYS A 76 -3.70 -7.30 -10.47
N ALA A 77 -3.82 -7.18 -11.79
CA ALA A 77 -4.09 -8.32 -12.67
C ALA A 77 -2.83 -9.05 -13.14
N ASP A 78 -1.67 -8.39 -13.10
CA ASP A 78 -0.41 -8.97 -13.54
C ASP A 78 0.29 -9.71 -12.39
N ARG A 79 0.97 -10.83 -12.70
CA ARG A 79 1.74 -11.62 -11.72
C ARG A 79 2.94 -10.87 -11.16
N GLN A 80 3.41 -9.84 -11.87
CA GLN A 80 4.51 -8.97 -11.41
C GLN A 80 4.01 -7.66 -10.81
N GLN A 81 2.68 -7.48 -10.71
CA GLN A 81 2.10 -6.34 -10.01
C GLN A 81 1.78 -6.71 -8.57
N TRP A 82 1.90 -5.73 -7.68
CA TRP A 82 1.44 -5.83 -6.31
C TRP A 82 0.68 -4.57 -5.91
N PHE A 83 -0.04 -4.71 -4.80
CA PHE A 83 -0.71 -3.63 -4.09
C PHE A 83 0.33 -2.58 -3.70
N GLY A 84 0.34 -1.42 -4.32
CA GLY A 84 1.18 -0.29 -3.94
C GLY A 84 0.57 0.63 -2.90
N GLY A 85 -0.73 0.50 -2.66
CA GLY A 85 -1.47 1.37 -1.77
C GLY A 85 -2.97 1.30 -1.96
N PHE A 86 -3.70 2.01 -1.12
CA PHE A 86 -5.15 2.11 -1.14
C PHE A 86 -5.64 3.56 -0.98
N ALA A 87 -6.82 3.82 -1.52
CA ALA A 87 -7.60 5.03 -1.32
C ALA A 87 -9.01 4.67 -0.81
N PRO A 88 -9.76 5.64 -0.27
CA PRO A 88 -11.13 5.41 0.14
C PRO A 88 -11.99 4.79 -0.98
N GLY A 89 -12.91 3.90 -0.61
CA GLY A 89 -13.82 3.23 -1.54
C GLY A 89 -13.21 2.04 -2.27
N GLU A 90 -12.39 1.23 -1.59
CA GLU A 90 -11.82 -0.04 -2.09
C GLU A 90 -10.94 0.11 -3.35
N LYS A 91 -10.39 1.30 -3.52
CA LYS A 91 -9.49 1.60 -4.62
C LYS A 91 -8.08 1.22 -4.22
N ILE A 92 -7.44 0.40 -5.03
CA ILE A 92 -6.03 0.04 -4.86
C ILE A 92 -5.19 0.65 -5.97
N LYS A 93 -3.92 0.89 -5.66
CA LYS A 93 -2.90 1.29 -6.62
C LYS A 93 -2.03 0.08 -6.90
N CYS A 94 -1.74 -0.20 -8.17
CA CYS A 94 -0.85 -1.29 -8.54
C CYS A 94 0.53 -0.75 -8.88
N CYS A 95 1.56 -1.41 -8.37
CA CYS A 95 2.96 -1.13 -8.65
C CYS A 95 3.62 -2.33 -9.30
N TRP A 96 4.64 -2.08 -10.11
CA TRP A 96 5.41 -3.10 -10.82
C TRP A 96 6.90 -2.77 -10.74
N ASN A 97 7.75 -3.81 -10.70
CA ASN A 97 9.21 -3.71 -10.76
C ASN A 97 9.76 -5.01 -11.36
N GLU A 98 10.64 -4.87 -12.34
CA GLU A 98 11.21 -6.00 -13.09
C GLU A 98 12.06 -6.96 -12.25
N LYS A 99 12.54 -6.54 -11.07
CA LYS A 99 13.26 -7.40 -10.12
C LYS A 99 12.33 -8.26 -9.27
N MET A 100 11.02 -7.98 -9.26
CA MET A 100 10.01 -8.77 -8.56
C MET A 100 9.60 -10.00 -9.37
N LYS A 101 10.57 -10.73 -9.94
CA LYS A 101 10.33 -11.91 -10.80
C LYS A 101 9.74 -13.10 -10.04
N TYR A 102 9.84 -13.07 -8.71
CA TYR A 102 9.48 -14.17 -7.83
C TYR A 102 8.46 -13.70 -6.80
N VAL A 103 7.41 -12.99 -7.20
CA VAL A 103 6.23 -12.85 -6.34
C VAL A 103 5.64 -14.24 -6.16
N THR A 104 5.78 -14.80 -4.97
CA THR A 104 5.15 -16.07 -4.62
C THR A 104 3.65 -15.84 -4.59
N THR A 105 2.94 -16.54 -5.47
CA THR A 105 1.48 -16.50 -5.48
C THR A 105 1.00 -17.19 -4.20
N ALA A 106 0.41 -16.43 -3.28
CA ALA A 106 -0.01 -16.91 -1.97
C ALA A 106 -1.53 -16.79 -1.77
N ALA A 107 -2.01 -17.68 -0.90
CA ALA A 107 -3.40 -17.98 -0.59
C ALA A 107 -4.27 -16.76 -0.24
N GLU A 108 -5.59 -16.93 -0.39
CA GLU A 108 -6.55 -15.97 0.16
C GLU A 108 -6.50 -15.98 1.68
N LEU A 109 -6.27 -14.80 2.27
CA LEU A 109 -6.29 -14.58 3.71
C LEU A 109 -7.46 -13.67 4.07
N MET A 110 -8.25 -14.09 5.06
CA MET A 110 -9.29 -13.27 5.66
C MET A 110 -8.72 -12.62 6.93
N LEU A 111 -8.78 -11.29 6.99
CA LEU A 111 -8.31 -10.49 8.11
C LEU A 111 -9.51 -9.81 8.79
N TYR A 112 -9.49 -9.78 10.11
CA TYR A 112 -10.47 -9.17 11.00
C TYR A 112 -9.90 -7.91 11.68
N PRO A 113 -10.73 -7.10 12.35
CA PRO A 113 -10.23 -6.01 13.18
C PRO A 113 -9.20 -6.48 14.22
N ASN A 114 -8.08 -5.76 14.30
CA ASN A 114 -6.86 -6.07 15.04
C ASN A 114 -5.94 -7.14 14.42
N ASP A 115 -6.28 -7.69 13.25
CA ASP A 115 -5.36 -8.56 12.54
C ASP A 115 -4.31 -7.75 11.77
N GLU A 116 -3.20 -8.42 11.50
CA GLU A 116 -2.14 -7.91 10.65
C GLU A 116 -1.63 -8.99 9.68
N PHE A 117 -1.32 -8.56 8.47
CA PHE A 117 -0.55 -9.33 7.51
C PHE A 117 0.86 -8.74 7.43
N ASN A 118 1.87 -9.60 7.49
CA ASN A 118 3.27 -9.25 7.35
C ASN A 118 3.82 -9.88 6.05
N GLY A 119 4.11 -9.03 5.06
CA GLY A 119 4.92 -9.36 3.90
C GLY A 119 6.40 -9.41 4.28
N GLU A 120 7.14 -10.33 3.65
CA GLU A 120 8.55 -10.55 3.94
C GLU A 120 9.35 -10.79 2.66
N GLU A 121 10.59 -10.30 2.66
CA GLU A 121 11.63 -10.71 1.72
C GLU A 121 12.19 -12.06 2.17
N VAL A 122 11.98 -13.10 1.39
CA VAL A 122 12.56 -14.41 1.66
C VAL A 122 13.85 -14.59 0.88
N ARG A 123 14.87 -15.11 1.56
CA ARG A 123 16.22 -15.29 1.03
C ARG A 123 16.57 -16.76 0.89
N ASP A 124 17.41 -17.05 -0.09
CA ASP A 124 18.00 -18.38 -0.26
C ASP A 124 19.19 -18.61 0.69
N GLU A 125 19.79 -19.79 0.61
CA GLU A 125 20.97 -20.18 1.40
C GLU A 125 22.18 -19.28 1.14
N ASN A 126 22.24 -18.63 -0.04
CA ASN A 126 23.31 -17.71 -0.43
C ASN A 126 23.02 -16.26 0.01
N LYS A 127 21.96 -16.02 0.80
CA LYS A 127 21.47 -14.69 1.21
C LYS A 127 21.01 -13.82 0.05
N GLN A 128 20.81 -14.39 -1.13
CA GLN A 128 20.20 -13.70 -2.25
C GLN A 128 18.68 -13.70 -2.06
N THR A 129 18.04 -12.64 -2.54
CA THR A 129 16.58 -12.56 -2.49
C THR A 129 15.97 -13.65 -3.39
N ALA A 130 15.28 -14.61 -2.77
CA ALA A 130 14.62 -15.70 -3.46
C ALA A 130 13.24 -15.28 -3.95
N TYR A 131 12.43 -14.68 -3.06
CA TYR A 131 11.08 -14.21 -3.37
C TYR A 131 10.58 -13.15 -2.38
N TYR A 132 9.46 -12.51 -2.71
CA TYR A 132 8.74 -11.62 -1.80
C TYR A 132 7.31 -12.08 -1.61
N ASN A 133 6.87 -12.12 -0.36
CA ASN A 133 5.46 -12.23 -0.03
C ASN A 133 4.83 -10.84 -0.11
N VAL A 134 3.99 -10.63 -1.12
CA VAL A 134 3.31 -9.35 -1.35
C VAL A 134 1.81 -9.55 -1.44
N ILE A 135 1.06 -8.48 -1.18
CA ILE A 135 -0.37 -8.43 -1.37
C ILE A 135 -0.62 -8.09 -2.84
N SER A 136 -1.40 -8.89 -3.55
CA SER A 136 -1.82 -8.59 -4.94
C SER A 136 -3.20 -7.92 -4.99
N ASN A 137 -4.06 -8.22 -4.01
CA ASN A 137 -5.42 -7.71 -3.97
C ASN A 137 -5.97 -7.64 -2.54
N ILE A 138 -6.89 -6.70 -2.31
CA ILE A 138 -7.65 -6.55 -1.06
C ILE A 138 -9.09 -6.24 -1.44
N ARG A 139 -10.05 -6.86 -0.74
CA ARG A 139 -11.47 -6.51 -0.81
C ARG A 139 -12.03 -6.40 0.60
N LYS A 140 -12.93 -5.45 0.84
CA LYS A 140 -13.69 -5.43 2.08
C LYS A 140 -14.83 -6.44 1.92
N ILE A 141 -15.06 -7.23 2.96
CA ILE A 141 -16.22 -8.12 3.04
C ILE A 141 -17.07 -7.58 4.18
N GLU A 142 -18.30 -7.20 3.88
CA GLU A 142 -19.26 -6.81 4.92
C GLU A 142 -19.79 -8.07 5.60
N ASP A 143 -19.64 -8.13 6.91
CA ASP A 143 -20.22 -9.21 7.72
C ASP A 143 -21.72 -8.97 7.88
N LEU A 144 -22.51 -9.66 7.06
CA LEU A 144 -23.99 -9.58 7.08
C LEU A 144 -24.61 -10.11 8.38
N ASN A 145 -23.82 -10.74 9.26
CA ASN A 145 -24.30 -11.30 10.54
C ASN A 145 -24.03 -10.40 11.75
N LYS A 146 -23.29 -9.29 11.59
CA LYS A 146 -23.15 -8.27 12.65
C LYS A 146 -24.40 -7.39 12.69
N LYS A 147 -25.34 -7.75 13.57
CA LYS A 147 -26.44 -6.88 14.01
C LYS A 147 -25.99 -5.91 15.09
#